data_AF-A0AAV4G4B9-F1
#
_entry.id   AF-A0AAV4G4B9-F1
#
_cell.length_a   1.000
_cell.length_b   1.000
_cell.length_c   1.000
_cell.angle_alpha   90.00
_cell.angle_beta   90.00
_cell.angle_gamma   90.00
#
_symmetry.space_group_name_H-M   'P 1'
#
loop_
_entity.id
_entity.type
_entity.pdbx_description
1 polymer ?
#
loop_
_entity_poly.entity_id
_entity_poly.type
_entity_poly.pdbx_seq_one_letter_code
_entity_poly.pdbx_strand_id
1 'polypeptide(L)'
;FGFDGNNVMVTGLFSDHYSTLVREAAYRIFLHPDQHQSEILDYLLSARNQLAKLVGFETYSHRANKGTMIESPESIIQFLNLLSERLKSRSEVDFEAMLRLKQEQESNAKDIMPWDPPYLTALGRQKRSTMSNMESMPYFSLGCVMEGLNQLFQCLFAVSLQHVQLSPGEAWTDDIYKLAVIHRSEGVIGYIYCDFFERCGKPNQVISTFARHYKSGEPMKNSAVKALCDSKKMFAASDMQQQVFFSMLDQLYHGQHPLQGSTTELMAQTQRQYYSIDYVENTAWQLRFSHLVGYGARYYAYLVSKAVAAQLWHSCFKADPFSREMGTKYREEMLAHGGEKHPLKLVEGMLGQKPTVENMVEALMLDLDDSIRTLDSS
;
A
#
# COMPACT_ATOMS: atom_id res chain seq x y z
N PHE A 1 -10.64 9.18 23.51
CA PHE A 1 -9.51 8.41 24.09
C PHE A 1 -10.04 7.42 25.11
N GLY A 2 -9.30 6.36 25.40
CA GLY A 2 -9.61 5.47 26.52
C GLY A 2 -9.16 6.08 27.85
N PHE A 3 -9.54 5.46 28.96
CA PHE A 3 -9.04 5.80 30.29
C PHE A 3 -8.49 4.55 30.97
N ASP A 4 -7.37 4.70 31.66
CA ASP A 4 -6.82 3.70 32.59
C ASP A 4 -6.55 4.39 33.93
N GLY A 5 -7.46 4.17 34.89
CA GLY A 5 -7.53 4.97 36.11
C GLY A 5 -7.68 6.47 35.79
N ASN A 6 -6.69 7.26 36.22
CA ASN A 6 -6.62 8.71 35.97
C ASN A 6 -5.89 9.07 34.66
N ASN A 7 -5.36 8.09 33.93
CA ASN A 7 -4.57 8.32 32.72
C ASN A 7 -5.44 8.28 31.46
N VAL A 8 -5.19 9.19 30.52
CA VAL A 8 -5.81 9.19 29.19
C VAL A 8 -5.01 8.28 28.26
N MET A 9 -5.63 7.20 27.77
CA MET A 9 -4.99 6.28 26.82
C MET A 9 -5.22 6.69 25.37
N VAL A 10 -4.12 7.04 24.69
CA VAL A 10 -4.07 7.31 23.24
C VAL A 10 -3.44 6.10 22.54
N THR A 11 -4.28 5.21 22.02
CA THR A 11 -3.86 3.92 21.44
C THR A 11 -3.53 3.98 19.95
N GLY A 12 -3.54 5.16 19.33
CA GLY A 12 -3.31 5.36 17.90
C GLY A 12 -3.40 6.82 17.49
N LEU A 13 -3.39 7.10 16.20
CA LEU A 13 -3.35 8.46 15.64
C LEU A 13 -4.71 9.17 15.58
N PHE A 14 -5.84 8.46 15.71
CA PHE A 14 -7.21 9.01 15.58
C PHE A 14 -7.39 9.88 14.31
N SER A 15 -6.73 9.50 13.22
CA SER A 15 -6.54 10.31 12.01
C SER A 15 -7.80 10.49 11.16
N ASP A 16 -8.89 9.83 11.52
CA ASP A 16 -10.24 9.92 10.96
C ASP A 16 -11.16 10.87 11.77
N HIS A 17 -10.71 11.34 12.94
CA HIS A 17 -11.53 12.14 13.84
C HIS A 17 -11.77 13.57 13.30
N TYR A 18 -13.01 14.04 13.36
CA TYR A 18 -13.42 15.34 12.79
C TYR A 18 -12.72 16.55 13.43
N SER A 19 -12.49 16.52 14.74
CA SER A 19 -11.80 17.62 15.45
C SER A 19 -10.29 17.58 15.24
N THR A 20 -9.74 18.63 14.63
CA THR A 20 -8.31 18.82 14.39
C THR A 20 -7.48 18.83 15.68
N LEU A 21 -8.01 19.40 16.77
CA LEU A 21 -7.36 19.36 18.10
C LEU A 21 -7.17 17.93 18.61
N VAL A 22 -8.15 17.04 18.36
CA VAL A 22 -8.04 15.61 18.74
C VAL A 22 -7.00 14.90 17.87
N ARG A 23 -6.97 15.17 16.55
CA ARG A 23 -5.97 14.61 15.64
C ARG A 23 -4.55 15.07 16.00
N GLU A 24 -4.35 16.35 16.29
CA GLU A 24 -3.06 16.90 16.74
C GLU A 24 -2.61 16.29 18.07
N ALA A 25 -3.48 16.30 19.09
CA ALA A 25 -3.15 15.75 20.40
C ALA A 25 -2.82 14.25 20.30
N ALA A 26 -3.60 13.48 19.53
CA ALA A 26 -3.33 12.07 19.28
C ALA A 26 -1.98 11.86 18.58
N TYR A 27 -1.69 12.62 17.52
CA TYR A 27 -0.44 12.54 16.77
C TYR A 27 0.77 12.81 17.68
N ARG A 28 0.76 13.92 18.43
CA ARG A 28 1.88 14.31 19.31
C ARG A 28 2.09 13.34 20.47
N ILE A 29 1.02 12.82 21.08
CA ILE A 29 1.12 11.87 22.20
C ILE A 29 1.58 10.50 21.69
N PHE A 30 0.95 9.97 20.63
CA PHE A 30 1.26 8.63 20.12
C PHE A 30 2.67 8.54 19.52
N LEU A 31 3.15 9.61 18.89
CA LEU A 31 4.49 9.71 18.32
C LEU A 31 5.51 10.39 19.24
N HIS A 32 5.22 10.54 20.54
CA HIS A 32 6.18 11.12 21.47
C HIS A 32 7.50 10.31 21.46
N PRO A 33 8.67 10.97 21.46
CA PRO A 33 9.97 10.30 21.51
C PRO A 33 10.08 9.37 22.71
N ASP A 34 10.67 8.20 22.47
CA ASP A 34 10.98 7.21 23.49
C ASP A 34 12.47 6.87 23.34
N GLN A 35 13.24 7.15 24.39
CA GLN A 35 14.69 6.96 24.37
C GLN A 35 15.06 5.48 24.23
N HIS A 36 14.33 4.58 24.92
CA HIS A 36 14.61 3.15 24.89
C HIS A 36 14.34 2.56 23.49
N GLN A 37 13.26 3.01 22.83
CA GLN A 37 12.98 2.61 21.45
C GLN A 37 13.98 3.21 20.45
N SER A 38 14.49 4.42 20.69
CA SER A 38 15.59 4.99 19.89
C SER A 38 16.87 4.14 20.01
N GLU A 39 17.26 3.78 21.24
CA GLU A 39 18.43 2.92 21.50
C GLU A 39 18.28 1.52 20.86
N ILE A 40 17.08 0.93 20.89
CA ILE A 40 16.78 -0.33 20.19
C ILE A 40 16.92 -0.19 18.67
N LEU A 41 16.44 0.92 18.09
CA LEU A 41 16.54 1.17 16.65
C LEU A 41 18.00 1.36 16.22
N ASP A 42 18.78 2.16 16.96
CA ASP A 42 20.21 2.36 16.69
C ASP A 42 21.00 1.04 16.80
N TYR A 43 20.69 0.21 17.80
CA TYR A 43 21.27 -1.13 17.94
C TYR A 43 20.90 -2.04 16.74
N LEU A 44 19.65 -2.03 16.30
CA LEU A 44 19.18 -2.82 15.14
C LEU A 44 19.92 -2.42 13.85
N LEU A 45 20.07 -1.12 13.59
CA LEU A 45 20.76 -0.62 12.40
C LEU A 45 22.27 -0.93 12.45
N SER A 46 22.90 -0.76 13.62
CA SER A 46 24.30 -1.12 13.85
C SER A 46 24.56 -2.61 13.64
N ALA A 47 23.73 -3.49 14.23
CA ALA A 47 23.84 -4.93 14.08
C ALA A 47 23.64 -5.39 12.62
N ARG A 48 22.72 -4.74 11.88
CA ARG A 48 22.51 -4.98 10.45
C ARG A 48 23.69 -4.58 9.59
N ASN A 49 24.31 -3.42 9.86
CA ASN A 49 25.54 -3.01 9.18
C ASN A 49 26.68 -4.00 9.48
N GLN A 50 26.88 -4.40 10.74
CA GLN A 50 27.89 -5.40 11.11
C GLN A 50 27.67 -6.73 10.36
N LEU A 51 26.43 -7.23 10.31
CA LEU A 51 26.07 -8.42 9.52
C LEU A 51 26.42 -8.26 8.03
N ALA A 52 26.16 -7.09 7.43
CA ALA A 52 26.49 -6.81 6.04
C ALA A 52 28.00 -6.86 5.79
N LYS A 53 28.81 -6.19 6.63
CA LYS A 53 30.27 -6.21 6.52
C LYS A 53 30.83 -7.63 6.72
N LEU A 54 30.30 -8.40 7.67
CA LEU A 54 30.73 -9.78 7.95
C LEU A 54 30.49 -10.73 6.76
N VAL A 55 29.42 -10.52 5.97
CA VAL A 55 29.15 -11.32 4.76
C VAL A 55 29.62 -10.66 3.47
N GLY A 56 30.53 -9.68 3.55
CA GLY A 56 31.23 -9.09 2.40
C GLY A 56 30.44 -8.06 1.58
N PHE A 57 29.38 -7.47 2.14
CA PHE A 57 28.61 -6.40 1.50
C PHE A 57 28.98 -5.02 2.06
N GLU A 58 28.85 -3.98 1.23
CA GLU A 58 29.17 -2.62 1.66
C GLU A 58 28.15 -2.08 2.68
N THR A 59 26.86 -2.26 2.45
CA THR A 59 25.79 -1.81 3.36
C THR A 59 24.74 -2.90 3.56
N TYR A 60 23.87 -2.73 4.55
CA TYR A 60 22.76 -3.69 4.73
C TYR A 60 21.79 -3.65 3.54
N SER A 61 21.58 -2.49 2.90
CA SER A 61 20.78 -2.40 1.68
C SER A 61 21.36 -3.23 0.52
N HIS A 62 22.67 -3.16 0.27
CA HIS A 62 23.34 -4.03 -0.72
C HIS A 62 23.08 -5.52 -0.45
N ARG A 63 23.15 -5.95 0.82
CA ARG A 63 22.87 -7.33 1.22
C ARG A 63 21.39 -7.70 1.06
N ALA A 64 20.49 -6.82 1.44
CA ALA A 64 19.06 -7.05 1.46
C ALA A 64 18.44 -7.07 0.05
N ASN A 65 19.00 -6.31 -0.89
CA ASN A 65 18.41 -6.12 -2.23
C ASN A 65 19.00 -7.00 -3.33
N LYS A 66 20.09 -7.73 -3.06
CA LYS A 66 20.58 -8.81 -3.94
C LYS A 66 19.48 -9.81 -4.28
N GLY A 67 19.32 -10.13 -5.57
CA GLY A 67 18.28 -11.03 -6.09
C GLY A 67 16.85 -10.45 -6.11
N THR A 68 16.68 -9.15 -5.87
CA THR A 68 15.40 -8.46 -6.08
C THR A 68 15.32 -7.86 -7.49
N MET A 69 14.26 -7.10 -7.81
CA MET A 69 14.12 -6.49 -9.13
C MET A 69 15.10 -5.32 -9.38
N ILE A 70 15.48 -4.59 -8.32
CA ILE A 70 16.48 -3.51 -8.36
C ILE A 70 17.52 -3.84 -7.29
N GLU A 71 18.66 -4.39 -7.69
CA GLU A 71 19.57 -5.05 -6.76
C GLU A 71 20.52 -4.13 -5.97
N SER A 72 20.72 -2.88 -6.41
CA SER A 72 21.65 -1.93 -5.81
C SER A 72 20.95 -0.72 -5.18
N PRO A 73 21.40 -0.24 -4.00
CA PRO A 73 20.86 0.97 -3.38
C PRO A 73 20.98 2.21 -4.27
N GLU A 74 22.01 2.30 -5.12
CA GLU A 74 22.22 3.42 -6.04
C GLU A 74 21.07 3.50 -7.06
N SER A 75 20.66 2.37 -7.64
CA SER A 75 19.53 2.32 -8.58
C SER A 75 18.18 2.49 -7.88
N ILE A 76 18.05 2.08 -6.61
CA ILE A 76 16.85 2.37 -5.79
C ILE A 76 16.76 3.87 -5.52
N ILE A 77 17.86 4.52 -5.12
CA ILE A 77 17.92 5.97 -4.88
C ILE A 77 17.67 6.75 -6.17
N GLN A 78 18.22 6.30 -7.32
CA GLN A 78 17.92 6.86 -8.64
C GLN A 78 16.42 6.78 -8.96
N PHE A 79 15.79 5.61 -8.76
CA PHE A 79 14.35 5.43 -8.96
C PHE A 79 13.52 6.36 -8.07
N LEU A 80 13.83 6.44 -6.78
CA LEU A 80 13.10 7.29 -5.83
C LEU A 80 13.29 8.79 -6.13
N ASN A 81 14.49 9.23 -6.52
CA ASN A 81 14.76 10.61 -6.92
C ASN A 81 13.99 11.00 -8.19
N LEU A 82 14.07 10.17 -9.24
CA LEU A 82 13.34 10.40 -10.50
C LEU A 82 11.83 10.40 -10.27
N LEU A 83 11.32 9.52 -9.42
CA LEU A 83 9.90 9.49 -9.04
C LEU A 83 9.51 10.76 -8.27
N SER A 84 10.32 11.20 -7.31
CA SER A 84 10.08 12.43 -6.53
C SER A 84 10.02 13.67 -7.42
N GLU A 85 10.93 13.80 -8.39
CA GLU A 85 10.94 14.89 -9.36
C GLU A 85 9.66 14.91 -10.21
N ARG A 86 9.24 13.74 -10.70
CA ARG A 86 8.07 13.59 -11.58
C ARG A 86 6.73 13.70 -10.83
N LEU A 87 6.74 13.52 -9.50
CA LEU A 87 5.58 13.69 -8.63
C LEU A 87 5.35 15.14 -8.18
N LYS A 88 6.42 15.94 -8.02
CA LYS A 88 6.39 17.22 -7.29
C LYS A 88 5.16 18.10 -7.58
N SER A 89 4.94 18.46 -8.85
CA SER A 89 3.82 19.32 -9.25
C SER A 89 2.44 18.68 -9.03
N ARG A 90 2.33 17.35 -9.16
CA ARG A 90 1.09 16.61 -8.90
C ARG A 90 0.78 16.58 -7.39
N SER A 91 1.78 16.36 -6.54
CA SER A 91 1.63 16.44 -5.09
C SER A 91 1.31 17.86 -4.60
N GLU A 92 1.88 18.91 -5.21
CA GLU A 92 1.54 20.30 -4.90
C GLU A 92 0.04 20.58 -5.16
N VAL A 93 -0.51 20.13 -6.30
CA VAL A 93 -1.95 20.23 -6.60
C VAL A 93 -2.81 19.47 -5.59
N ASP A 94 -2.41 18.26 -5.18
CA ASP A 94 -3.12 17.49 -4.15
C ASP A 94 -3.14 18.24 -2.80
N PHE A 95 -2.02 18.80 -2.35
CA PHE A 95 -1.96 19.52 -1.08
C PHE A 95 -2.69 20.87 -1.12
N GLU A 96 -2.67 21.59 -2.25
CA GLU A 96 -3.54 22.77 -2.43
C GLU A 96 -5.01 22.42 -2.32
N ALA A 97 -5.44 21.30 -2.92
CA ALA A 97 -6.81 20.83 -2.85
C ALA A 97 -7.20 20.36 -1.44
N MET A 98 -6.29 19.71 -0.71
CA MET A 98 -6.46 19.44 0.73
C MET A 98 -6.61 20.73 1.53
N LEU A 99 -5.78 21.75 1.27
CA LEU A 99 -5.84 23.02 2.00
C LEU A 99 -7.17 23.74 1.79
N ARG A 100 -7.71 23.74 0.57
CA ARG A 100 -9.06 24.25 0.28
C ARG A 100 -10.13 23.49 1.08
N LEU A 101 -10.07 22.15 1.12
CA LEU A 101 -10.99 21.34 1.93
C LEU A 101 -10.89 21.64 3.43
N LYS A 102 -9.69 21.91 3.95
CA LYS A 102 -9.46 22.32 5.33
C LYS A 102 -10.03 23.71 5.61
N GLN A 103 -9.82 24.67 4.70
CA GLN A 103 -10.34 26.05 4.81
C GLN A 103 -11.86 26.14 4.83
N GLU A 104 -12.57 25.20 4.19
CA GLU A 104 -14.03 25.08 4.30
C GLU A 104 -14.52 24.74 5.72
N GLN A 105 -13.68 24.13 6.56
CA GLN A 105 -13.99 23.79 7.96
C GLN A 105 -13.34 24.77 8.95
N GLU A 106 -12.16 25.28 8.61
CA GLU A 106 -11.33 26.15 9.42
C GLU A 106 -10.88 27.34 8.56
N SER A 107 -11.69 28.41 8.49
CA SER A 107 -11.48 29.55 7.57
C SER A 107 -10.12 30.26 7.68
N ASN A 108 -9.41 30.09 8.80
CA ASN A 108 -8.08 30.66 9.05
C ASN A 108 -6.92 29.67 8.79
N ALA A 109 -7.18 28.46 8.29
CA ALA A 109 -6.17 27.45 8.01
C ALA A 109 -5.22 27.91 6.88
N LYS A 110 -3.91 27.90 7.17
CA LYS A 110 -2.85 28.28 6.24
C LYS A 110 -2.08 27.07 5.70
N ASP A 111 -1.88 26.08 6.57
CA ASP A 111 -0.97 24.96 6.33
C ASP A 111 -1.67 23.61 6.56
N ILE A 112 -1.21 22.59 5.85
CA ILE A 112 -1.57 21.18 6.08
C ILE A 112 -0.57 20.58 7.06
N MET A 113 -1.06 19.98 8.15
CA MET A 113 -0.24 19.33 9.16
C MET A 113 -0.23 17.80 8.96
N PRO A 114 0.75 17.04 9.49
CA PRO A 114 0.85 15.59 9.25
C PRO A 114 -0.38 14.75 9.66
N TRP A 115 -1.23 15.28 10.54
CA TRP A 115 -2.46 14.65 11.02
C TRP A 115 -3.71 15.00 10.21
N ASP A 116 -3.58 15.82 9.16
CA ASP A 116 -4.70 16.25 8.31
C ASP A 116 -4.95 15.35 7.07
N PRO A 117 -3.93 14.87 6.32
CA PRO A 117 -4.17 14.14 5.07
C PRO A 117 -5.13 12.96 5.16
N PRO A 118 -5.06 12.04 6.16
CA PRO A 118 -5.99 10.91 6.21
C PRO A 118 -7.46 11.35 6.34
N TYR A 119 -7.71 12.38 7.17
CA TYR A 119 -9.04 12.95 7.36
C TYR A 119 -9.52 13.70 6.12
N LEU A 120 -8.68 14.57 5.54
CA LEU A 120 -9.03 15.36 4.37
C LEU A 120 -9.22 14.49 3.11
N THR A 121 -8.45 13.41 2.96
CA THR A 121 -8.66 12.39 1.93
C THR A 121 -10.02 11.70 2.11
N ALA A 122 -10.37 11.29 3.33
CA ALA A 122 -11.69 10.71 3.61
C ALA A 122 -12.84 11.69 3.34
N LEU A 123 -12.69 12.95 3.76
CA LEU A 123 -13.67 14.02 3.53
C LEU A 123 -13.82 14.35 2.03
N GLY A 124 -12.72 14.43 1.29
CA GLY A 124 -12.71 14.63 -0.16
C GLY A 124 -13.41 13.48 -0.90
N ARG A 125 -13.14 12.22 -0.49
CA ARG A 125 -13.85 11.03 -0.98
C ARG A 125 -15.36 11.13 -0.72
N GLN A 126 -15.75 11.51 0.49
CA GLN A 126 -17.16 11.67 0.85
C GLN A 126 -17.85 12.78 0.04
N LYS A 127 -17.19 13.93 -0.17
CA LYS A 127 -17.77 15.07 -0.93
C LYS A 127 -17.90 14.79 -2.43
N ARG A 128 -16.95 14.08 -3.04
CA ARG A 128 -17.02 13.73 -4.48
C ARG A 128 -17.91 12.53 -4.78
N SER A 129 -18.12 11.64 -3.81
CA SER A 129 -19.03 10.51 -3.99
C SER A 129 -20.49 11.00 -3.97
N THR A 130 -21.17 10.94 -5.11
CA THR A 130 -22.62 11.20 -5.23
C THR A 130 -23.49 10.18 -4.50
N MET A 131 -22.87 9.15 -3.93
CA MET A 131 -23.51 8.02 -3.24
C MET A 131 -22.82 7.81 -1.90
N SER A 132 -23.58 7.60 -0.81
CA SER A 132 -22.97 7.28 0.48
C SER A 132 -22.34 5.88 0.46
N ASN A 133 -21.28 5.65 1.26
CA ASN A 133 -20.70 4.30 1.41
C ASN A 133 -21.75 3.25 1.81
N MET A 134 -22.82 3.67 2.50
CA MET A 134 -23.91 2.83 2.97
C MET A 134 -24.78 2.27 1.81
N GLU A 135 -24.83 2.96 0.67
CA GLU A 135 -25.56 2.52 -0.53
C GLU A 135 -24.75 1.57 -1.42
N SER A 136 -23.41 1.59 -1.34
CA SER A 136 -22.54 0.68 -2.13
C SER A 136 -22.29 -0.67 -1.44
N MET A 137 -22.25 -0.69 -0.10
CA MET A 137 -22.05 -1.90 0.72
C MET A 137 -22.98 -3.09 0.40
N PRO A 138 -24.26 -2.91 0.02
CA PRO A 138 -25.13 -4.00 -0.41
C PRO A 138 -24.57 -4.92 -1.49
N TYR A 139 -23.88 -4.33 -2.47
CA TYR A 139 -23.44 -5.02 -3.69
C TYR A 139 -22.16 -5.83 -3.48
N PHE A 140 -21.41 -5.57 -2.40
CA PHE A 140 -20.16 -6.26 -2.05
C PHE A 140 -20.38 -7.33 -0.96
N SER A 141 -21.46 -8.11 -1.08
CA SER A 141 -21.62 -9.29 -0.23
C SER A 141 -20.50 -10.31 -0.51
N LEU A 142 -20.05 -11.03 0.52
CA LEU A 142 -18.97 -12.02 0.39
C LEU A 142 -19.23 -13.01 -0.75
N GLY A 143 -20.46 -13.53 -0.87
CA GLY A 143 -20.85 -14.44 -1.95
C GLY A 143 -20.72 -13.80 -3.34
N CYS A 144 -21.20 -12.56 -3.50
CA CYS A 144 -21.10 -11.83 -4.77
C CYS A 144 -19.63 -11.55 -5.16
N VAL A 145 -18.79 -11.18 -4.20
CA VAL A 145 -17.36 -10.93 -4.42
C VAL A 145 -16.63 -12.23 -4.80
N MET A 146 -16.90 -13.33 -4.09
CA MET A 146 -16.29 -14.63 -4.39
C MET A 146 -16.72 -15.17 -5.76
N GLU A 147 -17.98 -14.96 -6.16
CA GLU A 147 -18.45 -15.33 -7.51
C GLU A 147 -17.83 -14.45 -8.60
N GLY A 148 -17.67 -13.14 -8.36
CA GLY A 148 -16.93 -12.26 -9.27
C GLY A 148 -15.46 -12.66 -9.45
N LEU A 149 -14.79 -13.08 -8.37
CA LEU A 149 -13.43 -13.62 -8.40
C LEU A 149 -13.36 -14.97 -9.15
N ASN A 150 -14.33 -15.86 -8.92
CA ASN A 150 -14.47 -17.11 -9.65
C ASN A 150 -14.62 -16.87 -11.16
N GLN A 151 -15.49 -15.94 -11.57
CA GLN A 151 -15.65 -15.56 -12.98
C GLN A 151 -14.38 -14.95 -13.57
N LEU A 152 -13.67 -14.09 -12.83
CA LEU A 152 -12.38 -13.52 -13.27
C LEU A 152 -11.32 -14.60 -13.47
N PHE A 153 -11.16 -15.54 -12.54
CA PHE A 153 -10.21 -16.65 -12.65
C PHE A 153 -10.60 -17.64 -13.74
N GLN A 154 -11.90 -17.83 -13.99
CA GLN A 154 -12.36 -18.57 -15.16
C GLN A 154 -11.94 -17.85 -16.44
N CYS A 155 -12.24 -16.56 -16.60
CA CYS A 155 -11.90 -15.75 -17.79
C CYS A 155 -10.40 -15.64 -18.07
N LEU A 156 -9.57 -15.48 -17.04
CA LEU A 156 -8.11 -15.32 -17.20
C LEU A 156 -7.36 -16.65 -17.22
N PHE A 157 -7.58 -17.52 -16.23
CA PHE A 157 -6.71 -18.69 -15.98
C PHE A 157 -7.36 -20.05 -16.28
N ALA A 158 -8.64 -20.08 -16.66
CA ALA A 158 -9.44 -21.28 -16.87
C ALA A 158 -9.56 -22.14 -15.60
N VAL A 159 -9.50 -21.45 -14.46
CA VAL A 159 -9.61 -21.99 -13.10
C VAL A 159 -10.98 -21.65 -12.54
N SER A 160 -11.64 -22.62 -11.94
CA SER A 160 -12.84 -22.43 -11.12
C SER A 160 -12.53 -22.64 -9.64
N LEU A 161 -13.23 -21.90 -8.78
CA LEU A 161 -13.19 -22.09 -7.33
C LEU A 161 -14.44 -22.86 -6.91
N GLN A 162 -14.27 -24.02 -6.27
CA GLN A 162 -15.38 -24.84 -5.80
C GLN A 162 -15.27 -25.10 -4.30
N HIS A 163 -16.35 -24.87 -3.55
CA HIS A 163 -16.39 -25.16 -2.13
C HIS A 163 -16.31 -26.67 -1.87
N VAL A 164 -15.42 -27.09 -0.98
CA VAL A 164 -15.24 -28.50 -0.58
C VAL A 164 -15.37 -28.61 0.94
N GLN A 165 -15.96 -29.69 1.43
CA GLN A 165 -16.04 -29.92 2.88
C GLN A 165 -14.66 -30.13 3.50
N LEU A 166 -14.49 -29.61 4.71
CA LEU A 166 -13.33 -29.84 5.56
C LEU A 166 -13.36 -31.26 6.15
N SER A 167 -12.20 -31.89 6.25
CA SER A 167 -12.03 -33.15 6.97
C SER A 167 -12.05 -32.91 8.49
N PRO A 168 -12.39 -33.90 9.33
CA PRO A 168 -12.29 -33.77 10.78
C PRO A 168 -10.87 -33.37 11.22
N GLY A 169 -10.74 -32.27 11.96
CA GLY A 169 -9.46 -31.73 12.43
C GLY A 169 -8.66 -30.91 11.39
N GLU A 170 -9.21 -30.65 10.20
CA GLU A 170 -8.50 -29.91 9.14
C GLU A 170 -8.46 -28.38 9.36
N ALA A 171 -9.43 -27.83 10.10
CA ALA A 171 -9.55 -26.39 10.37
C ALA A 171 -9.23 -26.04 11.84
N TRP A 172 -8.75 -24.81 12.04
CA TRP A 172 -8.44 -24.23 13.35
C TRP A 172 -9.63 -23.52 14.02
N THR A 173 -10.71 -23.25 13.27
CA THR A 173 -11.99 -22.71 13.73
C THR A 173 -13.12 -23.18 12.82
N ASP A 174 -14.38 -23.07 13.28
CA ASP A 174 -15.55 -23.55 12.54
C ASP A 174 -15.86 -22.73 11.27
N ASP A 175 -15.58 -21.42 11.26
CA ASP A 175 -15.89 -20.52 10.13
C ASP A 175 -14.81 -20.47 9.02
N ILE A 176 -14.15 -21.61 8.74
CA ILE A 176 -13.15 -21.73 7.67
C ILE A 176 -13.80 -22.30 6.41
N TYR A 177 -13.68 -21.60 5.28
CA TYR A 177 -14.11 -22.14 3.98
C TYR A 177 -12.92 -22.75 3.25
N LYS A 178 -13.08 -23.98 2.75
CA LYS A 178 -12.10 -24.64 1.88
C LYS A 178 -12.58 -24.58 0.43
N LEU A 179 -11.74 -24.05 -0.45
CA LEU A 179 -11.99 -23.95 -1.88
C LEU A 179 -10.99 -24.84 -2.64
N ALA A 180 -11.48 -25.78 -3.43
CA ALA A 180 -10.66 -26.44 -4.46
C ALA A 180 -10.47 -25.49 -5.63
N VAL A 181 -9.22 -25.40 -6.09
CA VAL A 181 -8.80 -24.64 -7.26
C VAL A 181 -8.72 -25.62 -8.41
N ILE A 182 -9.65 -25.55 -9.37
CA ILE A 182 -9.82 -26.57 -10.41
C ILE A 182 -9.60 -25.95 -11.79
N HIS A 183 -8.50 -26.33 -12.44
CA HIS A 183 -8.20 -25.94 -13.81
C HIS A 183 -8.91 -26.86 -14.81
N ARG A 184 -9.42 -26.27 -15.91
CA ARG A 184 -10.29 -26.95 -16.89
C ARG A 184 -9.70 -28.23 -17.50
N SER A 185 -8.39 -28.31 -17.69
CA SER A 185 -7.71 -29.49 -18.29
C SER A 185 -6.80 -30.26 -17.34
N GLU A 186 -6.36 -29.64 -16.23
CA GLU A 186 -5.41 -30.26 -15.28
C GLU A 186 -6.12 -30.83 -14.03
N GLY A 187 -7.41 -30.54 -13.84
CA GLY A 187 -8.15 -30.97 -12.66
C GLY A 187 -7.84 -30.10 -11.43
N VAL A 188 -7.79 -30.71 -10.25
CA VAL A 188 -7.49 -29.99 -9.00
C VAL A 188 -6.01 -29.62 -8.95
N ILE A 189 -5.72 -28.32 -8.99
CA ILE A 189 -4.34 -27.78 -8.94
C ILE A 189 -3.97 -27.22 -7.56
N GLY A 190 -4.90 -27.15 -6.62
CA GLY A 190 -4.63 -26.72 -5.25
C GLY A 190 -5.88 -26.51 -4.39
N TYR A 191 -5.66 -26.05 -3.15
CA TYR A 191 -6.72 -25.68 -2.21
C TYR A 191 -6.40 -24.33 -1.57
N ILE A 192 -7.43 -23.51 -1.34
CA ILE A 192 -7.36 -22.25 -0.61
C ILE A 192 -8.23 -22.36 0.64
N TYR A 193 -7.70 -21.96 1.79
CA TYR A 193 -8.45 -21.84 3.04
C TYR A 193 -8.75 -20.36 3.28
N CYS A 194 -10.03 -20.03 3.46
CA CYS A 194 -10.48 -18.66 3.65
C CYS A 194 -11.02 -18.47 5.06
N ASP A 195 -10.30 -17.65 5.83
CA ASP A 195 -10.63 -17.26 7.20
C ASP A 195 -11.14 -15.80 7.18
N PHE A 196 -12.42 -15.61 6.83
CA PHE A 196 -12.97 -14.29 6.52
C PHE A 196 -13.40 -13.45 7.73
N PHE A 197 -13.73 -14.07 8.86
CA PHE A 197 -14.38 -13.37 9.97
C PHE A 197 -13.39 -12.94 11.06
N GLU A 198 -13.74 -11.90 11.80
CA GLU A 198 -12.97 -11.46 12.96
C GLU A 198 -13.23 -12.36 14.18
N ARG A 199 -12.19 -12.56 15.00
CA ARG A 199 -12.29 -13.22 16.30
C ARG A 199 -11.19 -12.74 17.24
N CYS A 200 -11.40 -12.87 18.54
CA CYS A 200 -10.39 -12.56 19.54
C CYS A 200 -9.09 -13.35 19.28
N GLY A 201 -7.94 -12.69 19.39
CA GLY A 201 -6.61 -13.30 19.17
C GLY A 201 -6.19 -13.48 17.71
N LYS A 202 -7.05 -13.22 16.72
CA LYS A 202 -6.66 -13.21 15.30
C LYS A 202 -5.93 -11.88 14.96
N PRO A 203 -4.79 -11.90 14.27
CA PRO A 203 -4.14 -10.68 13.80
C PRO A 203 -5.02 -9.94 12.77
N ASN A 204 -5.63 -8.83 13.19
CA ASN A 204 -6.45 -7.98 12.33
C ASN A 204 -5.57 -7.11 11.42
N GLN A 205 -5.10 -7.67 10.31
CA GLN A 205 -4.31 -6.94 9.30
C GLN A 205 -5.10 -6.52 8.04
N VAL A 206 -6.29 -7.10 7.79
CA VAL A 206 -7.01 -6.90 6.50
C VAL A 206 -8.54 -6.78 6.61
N ILE A 207 -9.17 -7.24 7.70
CA ILE A 207 -10.60 -7.66 7.67
C ILE A 207 -11.60 -6.56 8.07
N SER A 208 -11.19 -5.54 8.84
CA SER A 208 -12.10 -4.63 9.55
C SER A 208 -12.76 -3.52 8.71
N THR A 209 -12.97 -3.71 7.40
CA THR A 209 -13.18 -2.57 6.48
C THR A 209 -14.37 -2.66 5.49
N PHE A 210 -15.17 -3.75 5.41
CA PHE A 210 -16.06 -3.94 4.24
C PHE A 210 -17.39 -4.75 4.38
N ALA A 211 -18.33 -4.40 5.27
CA ALA A 211 -19.64 -5.09 5.35
C ALA A 211 -20.77 -4.20 5.96
N ARG A 212 -22.10 -4.30 5.69
CA ARG A 212 -23.00 -5.19 4.90
C ARG A 212 -24.28 -4.43 4.48
N HIS A 213 -25.02 -4.84 3.42
CA HIS A 213 -26.49 -5.11 3.54
C HIS A 213 -27.13 -5.87 2.33
N TYR A 214 -27.60 -7.09 2.54
CA TYR A 214 -27.67 -8.18 1.55
C TYR A 214 -29.01 -8.38 0.79
N LYS A 215 -30.00 -7.48 0.87
CA LYS A 215 -31.41 -7.86 0.58
C LYS A 215 -31.96 -7.68 -0.84
N SER A 216 -31.37 -6.84 -1.71
CA SER A 216 -32.05 -6.39 -2.95
C SER A 216 -31.74 -7.19 -4.23
N GLY A 217 -30.60 -7.88 -4.32
CA GLY A 217 -30.24 -8.73 -5.47
C GLY A 217 -29.90 -8.02 -6.80
N GLU A 218 -30.27 -6.76 -6.97
CA GLU A 218 -29.96 -5.93 -8.15
C GLU A 218 -28.45 -5.72 -8.38
N PRO A 219 -27.99 -5.49 -9.62
CA PRO A 219 -26.61 -5.11 -9.92
C PRO A 219 -26.31 -3.63 -9.60
N MET A 220 -25.04 -3.29 -9.34
CA MET A 220 -24.62 -1.90 -9.10
C MET A 220 -24.70 -1.09 -10.40
N LYS A 221 -25.24 0.13 -10.33
CA LYS A 221 -25.30 1.06 -11.47
C LYS A 221 -23.89 1.49 -11.90
N ASN A 222 -23.63 1.60 -13.21
CA ASN A 222 -22.31 1.99 -13.73
C ASN A 222 -21.80 3.35 -13.21
N SER A 223 -22.68 4.32 -12.94
CA SER A 223 -22.32 5.60 -12.32
C SER A 223 -21.78 5.45 -10.89
N ALA A 224 -22.31 4.50 -10.12
CA ALA A 224 -21.85 4.17 -8.78
C ALA A 224 -20.48 3.45 -8.81
N VAL A 225 -20.25 2.58 -9.81
CA VAL A 225 -18.94 1.95 -10.04
C VAL A 225 -17.88 3.01 -10.37
N LYS A 226 -18.17 3.96 -11.26
CA LYS A 226 -17.25 5.08 -11.59
C LYS A 226 -16.91 5.89 -10.32
N ALA A 227 -17.91 6.36 -9.57
CA ALA A 227 -17.70 7.14 -8.35
C ALA A 227 -16.85 6.40 -7.29
N LEU A 228 -17.04 5.08 -7.11
CA LEU A 228 -16.23 4.29 -6.20
C LEU A 228 -14.77 4.18 -6.66
N CYS A 229 -14.54 3.94 -7.96
CA CYS A 229 -13.19 3.91 -8.54
C CYS A 229 -12.47 5.26 -8.41
N ASP A 230 -13.16 6.36 -8.67
CA ASP A 230 -12.62 7.72 -8.56
C ASP A 230 -12.34 8.11 -7.11
N SER A 231 -13.13 7.62 -6.15
CA SER A 231 -12.87 7.84 -4.71
C SER A 231 -11.54 7.18 -4.26
N LYS A 232 -11.21 5.99 -4.77
CA LYS A 232 -9.94 5.29 -4.43
C LYS A 232 -8.70 6.09 -4.87
N LYS A 233 -8.86 7.01 -5.82
CA LYS A 233 -7.81 7.79 -6.48
C LYS A 233 -7.65 9.21 -5.90
N MET A 234 -8.48 9.61 -4.92
CA MET A 234 -8.37 10.89 -4.22
C MET A 234 -6.98 11.06 -3.60
N PHE A 235 -6.31 12.15 -3.97
CA PHE A 235 -4.98 12.58 -3.50
C PHE A 235 -3.84 11.56 -3.66
N ALA A 236 -3.94 10.73 -4.71
CA ALA A 236 -2.99 9.63 -4.96
C ALA A 236 -1.54 10.07 -5.24
N ALA A 237 -1.28 11.32 -5.66
CA ALA A 237 0.09 11.81 -5.85
C ALA A 237 0.74 12.18 -4.51
N SER A 238 -0.01 12.79 -3.59
CA SER A 238 0.45 13.04 -2.21
C SER A 238 0.69 11.73 -1.43
N ASP A 239 -0.19 10.73 -1.59
CA ASP A 239 0.00 9.39 -1.03
C ASP A 239 1.28 8.74 -1.60
N MET A 240 1.51 8.83 -2.92
CA MET A 240 2.71 8.28 -3.55
C MET A 240 3.99 9.01 -3.10
N GLN A 241 3.94 10.34 -2.92
CA GLN A 241 5.05 11.12 -2.38
C GLN A 241 5.40 10.65 -0.95
N GLN A 242 4.42 10.37 -0.10
CA GLN A 242 4.65 9.80 1.23
C GLN A 242 5.35 8.42 1.16
N GLN A 243 4.96 7.57 0.21
CA GLN A 243 5.64 6.28 -0.01
C GLN A 243 7.08 6.44 -0.50
N VAL A 244 7.39 7.48 -1.29
CA VAL A 244 8.77 7.82 -1.68
C VAL A 244 9.59 8.23 -0.46
N PHE A 245 9.07 9.10 0.41
CA PHE A 245 9.71 9.48 1.67
C PHE A 245 10.03 8.27 2.55
N PHE A 246 9.05 7.39 2.80
CA PHE A 246 9.26 6.17 3.61
C PHE A 246 10.29 5.23 2.98
N SER A 247 10.26 5.08 1.64
CA SER A 247 11.22 4.26 0.90
C SER A 247 12.65 4.82 0.99
N MET A 248 12.81 6.13 0.88
CA MET A 248 14.10 6.80 0.97
C MET A 248 14.68 6.70 2.39
N LEU A 249 13.86 6.96 3.41
CA LEU A 249 14.27 6.83 4.81
C LEU A 249 14.77 5.42 5.13
N ASP A 250 14.05 4.39 4.65
CA ASP A 250 14.45 2.99 4.78
C ASP A 250 15.77 2.67 4.06
N GLN A 251 16.04 3.26 2.89
CA GLN A 251 17.36 3.12 2.25
C GLN A 251 18.47 3.80 3.04
N LEU A 252 18.23 5.02 3.55
CA LEU A 252 19.24 5.80 4.29
C LEU A 252 19.61 5.12 5.62
N TYR A 253 18.65 4.63 6.39
CA TYR A 253 18.90 3.87 7.62
C TYR A 253 19.71 2.58 7.40
N HIS A 254 19.59 1.96 6.21
CA HIS A 254 20.30 0.74 5.85
C HIS A 254 21.50 0.97 4.91
N GLY A 255 21.88 2.24 4.72
CA GLY A 255 23.02 2.69 3.93
C GLY A 255 24.33 2.65 4.71
N GLN A 256 25.10 3.73 4.62
CA GLN A 256 26.35 3.87 5.37
C GLN A 256 26.07 4.03 6.88
N HIS A 257 26.92 3.44 7.70
CA HIS A 257 26.78 3.44 9.16
C HIS A 257 28.17 3.59 9.83
N PRO A 258 28.33 4.37 10.92
CA PRO A 258 27.30 5.06 11.71
C PRO A 258 26.53 6.14 10.94
N LEU A 259 25.28 6.36 11.34
CA LEU A 259 24.44 7.43 10.81
C LEU A 259 25.05 8.81 11.14
N GLN A 260 24.77 9.80 10.29
CA GLN A 260 25.10 11.19 10.57
C GLN A 260 23.98 11.81 11.40
N GLY A 261 24.19 11.90 12.72
CA GLY A 261 23.18 12.31 13.68
C GLY A 261 22.26 11.16 14.11
N SER A 262 21.23 11.50 14.88
CA SER A 262 20.22 10.56 15.37
C SER A 262 19.24 10.10 14.28
N THR A 263 18.55 8.99 14.52
CA THR A 263 17.48 8.50 13.64
C THR A 263 16.37 9.54 13.42
N THR A 264 16.02 10.34 14.44
CA THR A 264 15.02 11.41 14.32
C THR A 264 15.50 12.57 13.45
N GLU A 265 16.76 13.00 13.59
CA GLU A 265 17.32 14.07 12.76
C GLU A 265 17.39 13.68 11.29
N LEU A 266 17.84 12.45 10.99
CA LEU A 266 17.85 11.91 9.63
C LEU A 266 16.43 11.76 9.06
N MET A 267 15.44 11.38 9.88
CA MET A 267 14.03 11.35 9.49
C MET A 267 13.51 12.74 9.11
N ALA A 268 13.73 13.74 9.97
CA ALA A 268 13.31 15.12 9.73
C ALA A 268 14.05 15.80 8.55
N GLN A 269 15.30 15.41 8.27
CA GLN A 269 16.02 15.82 7.06
C GLN A 269 15.40 15.19 5.81
N THR A 270 15.17 13.87 5.83
CA THR A 270 14.58 13.14 4.69
C THR A 270 13.16 13.60 4.40
N GLN A 271 12.35 13.87 5.43
CA GLN A 271 10.99 14.39 5.28
C GLN A 271 10.99 15.74 4.54
N ARG A 272 11.83 16.70 4.96
CA ARG A 272 11.93 18.02 4.30
C ARG A 272 12.39 17.96 2.84
N GLN A 273 13.08 16.90 2.42
CA GLN A 273 13.55 16.75 1.04
C GLN A 273 12.54 16.01 0.15
N TYR A 274 11.79 15.04 0.69
CA TYR A 274 10.96 14.10 -0.08
C TYR A 274 9.46 14.20 0.19
N TYR A 275 9.00 15.03 1.14
CA TYR A 275 7.60 15.19 1.49
C TYR A 275 7.23 16.66 1.67
N SER A 276 6.06 17.08 1.16
CA SER A 276 5.65 18.50 1.19
C SER A 276 5.09 18.99 2.54
N ILE A 277 4.92 18.10 3.52
CA ILE A 277 4.51 18.48 4.89
C ILE A 277 5.73 18.45 5.80
N ASP A 278 5.94 19.53 6.55
CA ASP A 278 7.04 19.68 7.49
C ASP A 278 7.00 18.68 8.66
N TYR A 279 8.20 18.40 9.19
CA TYR A 279 8.37 17.63 10.42
C TYR A 279 7.86 18.41 11.64
N VAL A 280 7.20 17.71 12.56
CA VAL A 280 6.66 18.29 13.80
C VAL A 280 7.59 17.98 14.96
N GLU A 281 8.12 19.04 15.59
CA GLU A 281 9.02 18.92 16.74
C GLU A 281 8.44 18.09 17.89
N ASN A 282 9.33 17.44 18.64
CA ASN A 282 9.03 16.48 19.70
C ASN A 282 8.13 15.32 19.24
N THR A 283 8.39 14.80 18.04
CA THR A 283 7.81 13.53 17.55
C THR A 283 8.89 12.62 16.97
N ALA A 284 8.67 11.30 17.00
CA ALA A 284 9.62 10.30 16.53
C ALA A 284 8.90 9.20 15.74
N TRP A 285 8.35 9.59 14.57
CA TRP A 285 7.53 8.72 13.73
C TRP A 285 8.22 7.39 13.38
N GLN A 286 9.54 7.40 13.15
CA GLN A 286 10.31 6.21 12.81
C GLN A 286 10.24 5.11 13.88
N LEU A 287 10.02 5.46 15.15
CA LEU A 287 9.89 4.50 16.26
C LEU A 287 8.56 3.71 16.21
N ARG A 288 7.61 4.12 15.35
CA ARG A 288 6.39 3.36 15.06
C ARG A 288 6.42 2.68 13.68
N PHE A 289 7.51 2.82 12.92
CA PHE A 289 7.61 2.28 11.56
C PHE A 289 8.01 0.79 11.57
N SER A 290 7.05 -0.06 11.93
CA SER A 290 7.24 -1.51 12.09
C SER A 290 7.86 -2.24 10.89
N HIS A 291 7.69 -1.72 9.67
CA HIS A 291 8.36 -2.23 8.47
C HIS A 291 9.89 -2.25 8.57
N LEU A 292 10.50 -1.36 9.35
CA LEU A 292 11.95 -1.43 9.60
C LEU A 292 12.35 -2.78 10.21
N VAL A 293 11.51 -3.42 11.01
CA VAL A 293 11.84 -4.71 11.66
C VAL A 293 11.77 -5.88 10.67
N GLY A 294 10.63 -6.07 10.00
CA GLY A 294 10.40 -7.22 9.10
C GLY A 294 10.80 -7.01 7.64
N TYR A 295 10.95 -5.76 7.20
CA TYR A 295 11.04 -5.36 5.79
C TYR A 295 12.13 -4.32 5.52
N GLY A 296 13.07 -4.15 6.47
CA GLY A 296 14.15 -3.15 6.39
C GLY A 296 15.01 -3.29 5.13
N ALA A 297 15.35 -2.14 4.56
CA ALA A 297 15.96 -1.89 3.26
C ALA A 297 15.14 -2.28 2.02
N ARG A 298 13.88 -2.72 2.18
CA ARG A 298 13.02 -3.22 1.09
C ARG A 298 11.74 -2.42 0.91
N TYR A 299 11.49 -1.34 1.64
CA TYR A 299 10.21 -0.62 1.57
C TYR A 299 9.87 -0.09 0.17
N TYR A 300 10.89 0.32 -0.61
CA TYR A 300 10.75 0.71 -2.02
C TYR A 300 10.08 -0.36 -2.91
N ALA A 301 10.10 -1.63 -2.51
CA ALA A 301 9.47 -2.72 -3.24
C ALA A 301 7.95 -2.54 -3.41
N TYR A 302 7.28 -1.80 -2.51
CA TYR A 302 5.87 -1.43 -2.70
C TYR A 302 5.68 -0.57 -3.98
N LEU A 303 6.49 0.48 -4.15
CA LEU A 303 6.46 1.34 -5.34
C LEU A 303 6.86 0.57 -6.61
N VAL A 304 7.89 -0.27 -6.54
CA VAL A 304 8.33 -1.09 -7.68
C VAL A 304 7.28 -2.13 -8.07
N SER A 305 6.62 -2.77 -7.10
CA SER A 305 5.53 -3.72 -7.38
C SER A 305 4.32 -3.01 -8.00
N LYS A 306 3.97 -1.80 -7.53
CA LYS A 306 2.94 -0.95 -8.14
C LYS A 306 3.31 -0.53 -9.57
N ALA A 307 4.56 -0.15 -9.82
CA ALA A 307 5.05 0.21 -11.14
C ALA A 307 4.91 -0.95 -12.15
N VAL A 308 5.32 -2.16 -11.77
CA VAL A 308 5.15 -3.35 -12.62
C VAL A 308 3.68 -3.71 -12.80
N ALA A 309 2.85 -3.63 -11.76
CA ALA A 309 1.41 -3.85 -11.92
C ALA A 309 0.77 -2.86 -12.91
N ALA A 310 1.16 -1.58 -12.87
CA ALA A 310 0.72 -0.57 -13.82
C ALA A 310 1.22 -0.84 -15.26
N GLN A 311 2.48 -1.26 -15.44
CA GLN A 311 3.00 -1.68 -16.76
C GLN A 311 2.20 -2.85 -17.32
N LEU A 312 2.02 -3.92 -16.55
CA LEU A 312 1.26 -5.10 -16.96
C LEU A 312 -0.19 -4.75 -17.29
N TRP A 313 -0.83 -3.89 -16.48
CA TRP A 313 -2.17 -3.40 -16.77
C TRP A 313 -2.22 -2.64 -18.10
N HIS A 314 -1.38 -1.62 -18.29
CA HIS A 314 -1.41 -0.79 -19.49
C HIS A 314 -1.00 -1.54 -20.77
N SER A 315 0.01 -2.41 -20.70
CA SER A 315 0.55 -3.12 -21.86
C SER A 315 -0.20 -4.40 -22.22
N CYS A 316 -0.86 -5.06 -21.26
CA CYS A 316 -1.47 -6.38 -21.49
C CYS A 316 -3.00 -6.38 -21.31
N PHE A 317 -3.55 -5.67 -20.32
CA PHE A 317 -4.96 -5.82 -19.92
C PHE A 317 -5.85 -4.59 -20.16
N LYS A 318 -5.31 -3.41 -20.43
CA LYS A 318 -6.11 -2.17 -20.62
C LYS A 318 -7.01 -2.23 -21.87
N ALA A 319 -6.62 -2.96 -22.91
CA ALA A 319 -7.41 -3.15 -24.13
C ALA A 319 -8.53 -4.18 -23.96
N ASP A 320 -8.24 -5.29 -23.26
CA ASP A 320 -9.21 -6.31 -22.86
C ASP A 320 -8.86 -6.85 -21.46
N PRO A 321 -9.54 -6.38 -20.41
CA PRO A 321 -9.28 -6.79 -19.03
C PRO A 321 -9.56 -8.28 -18.76
N PHE A 322 -10.27 -8.97 -19.65
CA PHE A 322 -10.64 -10.37 -19.54
C PHE A 322 -9.92 -11.26 -20.57
N SER A 323 -8.87 -10.73 -21.22
CA SER A 323 -8.11 -11.44 -22.24
C SER A 323 -7.57 -12.78 -21.73
N ARG A 324 -8.15 -13.87 -22.24
CA ARG A 324 -7.67 -15.24 -22.03
C ARG A 324 -6.19 -15.36 -22.36
N GLU A 325 -5.77 -14.80 -23.49
CA GLU A 325 -4.41 -14.93 -24.00
C GLU A 325 -3.39 -14.33 -23.04
N MET A 326 -3.66 -13.11 -22.55
CA MET A 326 -2.80 -12.44 -21.57
C MET A 326 -2.93 -13.08 -20.18
N GLY A 327 -4.08 -13.63 -19.82
CA GLY A 327 -4.26 -14.44 -18.60
C GLY A 327 -3.40 -15.72 -18.61
N THR A 328 -3.41 -16.46 -19.72
CA THR A 328 -2.53 -17.62 -19.94
C THR A 328 -1.06 -17.21 -19.90
N LYS A 329 -0.67 -16.16 -20.64
CA LYS A 329 0.70 -15.66 -20.64
C LYS A 329 1.17 -15.25 -19.23
N TYR A 330 0.32 -14.58 -18.45
CA TYR A 330 0.63 -14.20 -17.07
C TYR A 330 0.79 -15.42 -16.14
N ARG A 331 -0.05 -16.45 -16.33
CA ARG A 331 0.11 -17.73 -15.62
C ARG A 331 1.46 -18.37 -15.94
N GLU A 332 1.82 -18.46 -17.21
CA GLU A 332 3.01 -19.15 -17.71
C GLU A 332 4.31 -18.39 -17.40
N GLU A 333 4.40 -17.10 -17.73
CA GLU A 333 5.63 -16.32 -17.61
C GLU A 333 5.93 -15.83 -16.18
N MET A 334 4.89 -15.67 -15.35
CA MET A 334 5.01 -15.08 -14.01
C MET A 334 4.59 -16.02 -12.88
N LEU A 335 3.36 -16.54 -12.88
CA LEU A 335 2.83 -17.27 -11.71
C LEU A 335 3.42 -18.68 -11.56
N ALA A 336 3.67 -19.39 -12.66
CA ALA A 336 4.07 -20.80 -12.66
C ALA A 336 5.44 -21.08 -12.03
N HIS A 337 6.33 -20.09 -11.97
CA HIS A 337 7.74 -20.27 -11.58
C HIS A 337 8.03 -20.06 -10.09
N GLY A 338 7.12 -19.41 -9.34
CA GLY A 338 7.38 -19.03 -7.95
C GLY A 338 8.72 -18.31 -7.76
N GLY A 339 9.59 -18.87 -6.91
CA GLY A 339 10.94 -18.35 -6.64
C GLY A 339 12.08 -18.92 -7.52
N GLU A 340 11.78 -19.78 -8.50
CA GLU A 340 12.81 -20.44 -9.33
C GLU A 340 13.46 -19.49 -10.35
N LYS A 341 12.66 -18.60 -10.95
CA LYS A 341 13.08 -17.66 -12.01
C LYS A 341 13.21 -16.25 -11.43
N HIS A 342 14.31 -15.57 -11.74
CA HIS A 342 14.62 -14.24 -11.19
C HIS A 342 13.47 -13.24 -11.46
N PRO A 343 13.06 -12.40 -10.49
CA PRO A 343 11.88 -11.53 -10.65
C PRO A 343 11.92 -10.65 -11.91
N LEU A 344 13.09 -10.11 -12.24
CA LEU A 344 13.30 -9.31 -13.45
C LEU A 344 13.03 -10.11 -14.74
N LYS A 345 13.32 -11.41 -14.75
CA LYS A 345 13.05 -12.32 -15.88
C LYS A 345 11.58 -12.75 -15.99
N LEU A 346 10.82 -12.75 -14.89
CA LEU A 346 9.36 -12.92 -14.93
C LEU A 346 8.72 -11.72 -15.65
N VAL A 347 9.11 -10.51 -15.25
CA VAL A 347 8.57 -9.26 -15.83
C VAL A 347 9.01 -9.08 -17.29
N GLU A 348 10.28 -9.38 -17.61
CA GLU A 348 10.82 -9.35 -18.98
C GLU A 348 10.09 -10.31 -19.92
N GLY A 349 9.78 -11.54 -19.49
CA GLY A 349 9.01 -12.50 -20.29
C GLY A 349 7.57 -12.03 -20.55
N MET A 350 6.92 -11.46 -19.52
CA MET A 350 5.55 -10.96 -19.66
C MET A 350 5.46 -9.70 -20.54
N LEU A 351 6.37 -8.73 -20.39
CA LEU A 351 6.38 -7.49 -21.17
C LEU A 351 7.08 -7.62 -22.54
N GLY A 352 7.89 -8.66 -22.76
CA GLY A 352 8.72 -8.80 -23.96
C GLY A 352 9.95 -7.89 -24.01
N GLN A 353 10.18 -7.10 -22.96
CA GLN A 353 11.34 -6.19 -22.82
C GLN A 353 11.76 -6.08 -21.35
N LYS A 354 13.05 -5.84 -21.11
CA LYS A 354 13.58 -5.63 -19.76
C LYS A 354 13.11 -4.27 -19.22
N PRO A 355 12.36 -4.20 -18.11
CA PRO A 355 11.89 -2.92 -17.57
C PRO A 355 13.07 -2.10 -17.01
N THR A 356 13.10 -0.80 -17.30
CA THR A 356 14.07 0.15 -16.72
C THR A 356 13.45 0.96 -15.57
N VAL A 357 14.29 1.68 -14.83
CA VAL A 357 13.87 2.64 -13.80
C VAL A 357 12.93 3.69 -14.38
N GLU A 358 13.24 4.20 -15.57
CA GLU A 358 12.44 5.19 -16.30
C GLU A 358 11.07 4.63 -16.66
N ASN A 359 10.99 3.39 -17.18
CA ASN A 359 9.70 2.76 -17.46
C ASN A 359 8.87 2.55 -16.18
N MET A 360 9.51 2.25 -15.04
CA MET A 360 8.80 2.08 -13.77
C MET A 360 8.22 3.40 -13.27
N VAL A 361 8.99 4.50 -13.35
CA VAL A 361 8.48 5.83 -13.00
C VAL A 361 7.38 6.27 -13.98
N GLU A 362 7.57 6.08 -15.29
CA GLU A 362 6.58 6.40 -16.32
C GLU A 362 5.24 5.68 -16.07
N ALA A 363 5.28 4.37 -15.76
CA ALA A 363 4.07 3.61 -15.46
C ALA A 363 3.34 4.09 -14.20
N LEU A 364 4.07 4.50 -13.15
CA LEU A 364 3.47 5.13 -11.97
C LEU A 364 2.83 6.49 -12.31
N MET A 365 3.42 7.26 -13.22
CA MET A 365 2.85 8.53 -13.67
C MET A 365 1.61 8.31 -14.56
N LEU A 366 1.61 7.29 -15.41
CA LEU A 366 0.46 6.90 -16.23
C LEU A 366 -0.71 6.41 -15.37
N ASP A 367 -0.46 5.63 -14.32
CA ASP A 367 -1.49 5.22 -13.34
C ASP A 367 -2.10 6.43 -12.61
N LEU A 368 -1.30 7.45 -12.28
CA LEU A 368 -1.81 8.72 -11.75
C LEU A 368 -2.58 9.53 -12.79
N ASP A 369 -2.16 9.57 -14.05
CA ASP A 369 -2.85 10.36 -15.08
C ASP A 369 -4.18 9.69 -15.51
N ASP A 370 -4.24 8.35 -15.60
CA ASP A 370 -5.48 7.56 -15.68
C ASP A 370 -6.35 7.71 -14.41
N SER A 371 -5.81 8.29 -13.33
CA SER A 371 -6.54 8.64 -12.11
C SER A 371 -7.04 10.08 -12.07
N ILE A 372 -6.49 10.96 -12.93
CA ILE A 372 -6.91 12.35 -13.08
C ILE A 372 -7.92 12.48 -14.23
N ARG A 373 -7.73 11.76 -15.35
CA ARG A 373 -8.62 11.87 -16.53
C ARG A 373 -10.05 11.35 -16.31
N THR A 374 -10.29 10.53 -15.29
CA THR A 374 -11.66 10.17 -14.89
C THR A 374 -12.38 11.31 -14.16
N LEU A 375 -11.63 12.28 -13.61
CA LEU A 375 -12.11 13.48 -12.92
C LEU A 375 -12.56 14.59 -13.88
N ASP A 376 -11.83 14.81 -14.97
CA ASP A 376 -12.11 15.91 -15.93
C ASP A 376 -13.15 15.55 -17.02
N SER A 377 -13.64 14.30 -17.02
CA SER A 377 -14.62 13.77 -17.99
C SER A 377 -16.05 13.72 -17.41
N SER A 378 -16.43 14.75 -16.67
CA SER A 378 -17.76 14.93 -16.04
C SER A 378 -18.39 16.26 -16.42
#